data_AF-A0A227GRT6-F1
#
_entry.id   AF-A0A227GRT6-F1
#
_cell.length_a   1.000
_cell.length_b   1.000
_cell.length_c   1.000
_cell.angle_alpha   90.00
_cell.angle_beta   90.00
_cell.angle_gamma   90.00
#
_symmetry.space_group_name_H-M   'P 1'
#
loop_
_entity.id
_entity.type
_entity.pdbx_description
1 polymer ?
#
loop_
_entity_poly.entity_id
_entity_poly.type
_entity_poly.pdbx_seq_one_letter_code
_entity_poly.pdbx_strand_id
1 'polypeptide(L)' 'AKTIDRIIDVFPGSDKDMVRSMLSESLRSVIAQKLLKRNGGGRIACHEIMMATPAIRNLIREDKVAQMYSIIQ' A
#
# COMPACT_ATOMS: atom_id res chain seq x y z
N ALA A 1 1.24 1.88 -3.47
CA ALA A 1 1.32 3.26 -2.93
C ALA A 1 -0.05 3.79 -2.49
N LYS A 2 -1.02 4.02 -3.41
CA LYS A 2 -2.34 4.65 -3.12
C LYS A 2 -3.13 4.12 -1.92
N THR A 3 -2.99 2.84 -1.55
CA THR A 3 -3.71 2.27 -0.39
C THR A 3 -3.23 2.86 0.93
N ILE A 4 -1.92 3.11 1.08
CA ILE A 4 -1.35 3.67 2.31
C ILE A 4 -1.76 5.12 2.47
N ASP A 5 -1.63 5.92 1.40
CA ASP A 5 -2.05 7.33 1.38
C ASP A 5 -3.53 7.46 1.78
N ARG A 6 -4.40 6.59 1.24
CA ARG A 6 -5.83 6.54 1.62
C ARG A 6 -6.07 6.26 3.10
N ILE A 7 -5.25 5.41 3.74
CA ILE A 7 -5.40 5.13 5.18
C ILE A 7 -4.94 6.32 6.02
N ILE A 8 -3.93 7.06 5.58
CA ILE A 8 -3.43 8.23 6.32
C ILE A 8 -4.35 9.45 6.10
N ASP A 9 -4.88 9.61 4.89
CA ASP A 9 -5.67 10.78 4.50
C ASP A 9 -7.07 10.87 5.13
N VAL A 10 -7.55 9.80 5.78
CA VAL A 10 -8.80 9.87 6.56
C VAL A 10 -8.62 10.57 7.91
N PHE A 11 -7.39 10.77 8.37
CA PHE A 11 -7.08 11.42 9.63
C PHE A 11 -6.79 12.92 9.46
N PRO A 12 -7.12 13.76 10.46
CA PRO A 12 -6.77 15.16 10.45
C PRO A 12 -5.25 15.36 10.46
N GLY A 13 -4.78 16.50 9.93
CA GLY A 13 -3.35 16.75 9.68
C GLY A 13 -2.44 16.57 10.89
N SER A 14 -2.92 16.90 12.11
CA SER A 14 -2.18 16.71 13.37
C SER A 14 -1.84 15.24 13.67
N ASP A 15 -2.68 14.32 13.19
CA ASP A 15 -2.63 12.90 13.57
C ASP A 15 -1.93 12.06 12.50
N LYS A 16 -1.73 12.61 11.29
CA LYS A 16 -1.15 11.88 10.15
C LYS A 16 0.23 11.30 10.45
N ASP A 17 1.09 12.05 11.13
CA ASP A 17 2.46 11.60 11.44
C ASP A 17 2.49 10.42 12.41
N MET A 18 1.64 10.48 13.44
CA MET A 18 1.47 9.39 14.40
C MET A 18 0.89 8.15 13.72
N VAL A 19 -0.18 8.31 12.94
CA VAL A 19 -0.83 7.21 12.22
C VAL A 19 0.13 6.56 11.22
N ARG A 20 0.92 7.35 10.49
CA ARG A 20 1.94 6.85 9.56
C ARG A 20 2.98 6.00 10.29
N SER A 21 3.44 6.44 11.45
CA SER A 21 4.39 5.71 12.28
C SER A 21 3.81 4.38 12.76
N MET A 22 2.58 4.37 13.31
CA MET A 22 1.90 3.15 13.74
C MET A 22 1.63 2.17 12.58
N LEU A 23 1.25 2.69 11.42
CA LEU A 23 1.01 1.90 10.22
C LEU A 23 2.31 1.24 9.73
N SER A 24 3.45 1.93 9.82
CA SER A 24 4.76 1.37 9.43
C SER A 24 5.15 0.13 10.25
N GLU A 25 4.72 0.04 11.51
CA GLU A 25 5.06 -1.07 12.39
C GLU A 25 4.08 -2.24 12.29
N SER A 26 2.79 -1.93 12.15
CA SER A 26 1.69 -2.90 12.11
C SER A 26 1.47 -3.52 10.73
N LEU A 27 1.79 -2.82 9.63
CA LEU A 27 1.56 -3.30 8.28
C LEU A 27 2.38 -4.57 7.98
N ARG A 28 1.72 -5.58 7.42
CA ARG A 28 2.31 -6.86 7.01
C ARG A 28 2.40 -7.02 5.50
N SER A 29 1.31 -6.74 4.80
CA SER A 29 1.25 -6.71 3.35
C SER A 29 0.08 -5.86 2.87
N VAL A 30 0.13 -5.48 1.61
CA VAL A 30 -0.99 -4.89 0.87
C VAL A 30 -1.27 -5.77 -0.34
N ILE A 31 -2.50 -6.22 -0.48
CA ILE A 31 -2.97 -6.98 -1.65
C ILE A 31 -4.00 -6.11 -2.36
N ALA A 32 -3.64 -5.61 -3.53
CA ALA A 32 -4.57 -4.89 -4.40
C ALA A 32 -5.08 -5.83 -5.47
N GLN A 33 -6.40 -5.89 -5.65
CA GLN A 33 -7.04 -6.79 -6.61
C GLN A 33 -7.82 -6.01 -7.67
N LYS A 34 -7.68 -6.43 -8.92
CA LYS A 34 -8.51 -5.96 -10.04
C LYS A 34 -9.04 -7.15 -10.83
N LEU A 35 -10.33 -7.15 -11.15
CA LEU A 35 -10.91 -8.14 -12.05
C LEU A 35 -10.70 -7.72 -13.50
N LEU A 36 -10.10 -8.61 -14.28
CA LEU A 36 -9.87 -8.45 -15.71
C LEU A 36 -10.80 -9.37 -16.50
N LYS A 37 -11.15 -8.98 -17.72
CA LYS A 37 -11.86 -9.86 -18.64
C LYS A 37 -10.95 -11.03 -19.01
N ARG A 38 -11.46 -12.25 -18.93
CA ARG A 38 -10.75 -13.46 -19.36
C ARG A 38 -11.07 -13.73 -20.84
N ASN A 39 -10.08 -14.20 -21.59
CA ASN A 39 -10.31 -14.73 -22.93
C ASN A 39 -11.22 -15.97 -22.84
N GLY A 40 -12.32 -15.99 -23.59
CA GLY A 40 -13.33 -17.05 -23.51
C GLY A 40 -14.48 -16.80 -22.52
N GLY A 41 -14.57 -15.60 -21.94
CA GLY A 41 -15.69 -15.19 -21.09
C GLY A 41 -15.40 -15.29 -19.59
N GLY A 42 -16.19 -14.54 -18.80
CA GLY A 42 -15.98 -14.39 -17.36
C GLY A 42 -14.88 -13.40 -17.00
N ARG A 43 -14.37 -13.49 -15.77
CA ARG A 43 -13.37 -12.59 -15.19
C ARG A 43 -12.30 -13.37 -14.45
N ILE A 44 -11.08 -12.84 -14.43
CA ILE A 44 -9.97 -13.35 -13.63
C ILE A 44 -9.47 -12.26 -12.69
N ALA A 45 -9.08 -12.64 -11.47
CA ALA A 45 -8.47 -11.73 -10.52
C ALA A 45 -6.98 -11.55 -10.82
N CYS A 46 -6.57 -10.30 -11.02
CA CYS A 46 -5.18 -9.87 -11.06
C CYS A 46 -4.84 -9.23 -9.71
N HIS A 47 -3.74 -9.66 -9.11
CA HIS A 47 -3.30 -9.19 -7.79
C HIS A 47 -1.95 -8.50 -7.92
N GLU A 48 -1.83 -7.33 -7.30
CA GLU A 48 -0.57 -6.68 -6.99
C GLU A 48 -0.32 -6.87 -5.49
N ILE A 49 0.78 -7.52 -5.14
CA ILE A 49 1.07 -7.92 -3.76
C ILE A 49 2.36 -7.25 -3.31
N MET A 50 2.26 -6.43 -2.27
CA MET A 50 3.42 -5.80 -1.64
C MET A 50 3.62 -6.34 -0.23
N MET A 51 4.82 -6.83 0.07
CA MET A 51 5.22 -7.24 1.41
C MET A 51 5.82 -6.05 2.18
N ALA A 52 5.46 -5.89 3.45
CA ALA A 52 5.97 -4.82 4.30
C ALA A 52 7.36 -5.16 4.86
N THR A 53 8.36 -5.17 3.97
CA THR A 53 9.78 -5.35 4.33
C THR A 53 10.29 -4.17 5.18
N PRO A 54 11.42 -4.32 5.90
CA PRO A 54 12.01 -3.20 6.65
C PRO A 54 12.22 -1.93 5.82
N ALA A 55 12.63 -2.08 4.55
CA ALA A 55 12.80 -0.96 3.62
C ALA A 55 11.46 -0.26 3.32
N ILE A 56 10.40 -1.02 3.03
CA ILE A 56 9.05 -0.47 2.80
C ILE A 56 8.54 0.25 4.04
N ARG A 57 8.71 -0.35 5.23
CA ARG A 57 8.32 0.27 6.50
C ARG A 57 9.04 1.59 6.73
N ASN A 58 10.33 1.66 6.40
CA ASN A 58 11.10 2.90 6.50
C ASN A 58 10.59 3.98 5.52
N LEU A 59 10.29 3.59 4.27
CA LEU A 59 9.71 4.51 3.29
C LEU A 59 8.35 5.04 3.71
N ILE A 60 7.53 4.23 4.37
CA ILE A 60 6.27 4.69 4.98
C ILE A 60 6.59 5.70 6.07
N ARG A 61 7.54 5.46 6.97
CA ARG A 61 7.85 6.39 8.07
C ARG A 61 8.38 7.74 7.58
N GLU A 62 9.21 7.75 6.55
CA GLU A 62 9.83 8.95 5.98
C GLU A 62 8.93 9.73 5.00
N ASP A 63 7.67 9.32 4.86
CA ASP A 63 6.72 9.92 3.89
C ASP A 63 7.20 9.83 2.43
N LYS A 64 7.95 8.78 2.11
CA LYS A 64 8.50 8.50 0.76
C LYS A 64 7.72 7.41 0.03
N VAL A 65 6.40 7.36 0.25
CA VAL A 65 5.50 6.31 -0.28
C VAL A 65 5.53 6.23 -1.81
N ALA A 66 5.82 7.34 -2.50
CA ALA A 66 5.98 7.38 -3.95
C ALA A 66 7.12 6.46 -4.45
N GLN A 67 8.19 6.30 -3.68
CA GLN A 67 9.35 5.46 -4.04
C GLN A 67 9.05 3.96 -3.89
N MET A 68 7.94 3.58 -3.25
CA MET A 68 7.57 2.17 -3.08
C MET A 68 7.18 1.50 -4.40
N TYR A 69 6.76 2.27 -5.42
CA TYR A 69 6.28 1.71 -6.69
C TYR A 69 7.35 0.92 -7.45
N SER A 70 8.63 1.27 -7.30
CA SER A 70 9.75 0.54 -7.91
C SER A 70 10.13 -0.74 -7.16
N ILE A 71 9.57 -0.96 -5.97
CA ILE A 71 9.88 -2.10 -5.09
C ILE A 71 8.77 -3.17 -5.15
N ILE A 72 7.56 -2.78 -5.59
CA ILE A 72 6.43 -3.68 -5.77
C ILE A 72 6.68 -4.55 -7.01
N GLN A 73 6.60 -5.87 -6.84
CA GLN A 73 6.71 -6.86 -7.91
C GLN A 73 5.32 -7.30 -8.38
#